data_AF-A0A8J4CH31-F1
#
_entry.id   AF-A0A8J4CH31-F1
#
_cell.length_a   1.000
_cell.length_b   1.000
_cell.length_c   1.000
_cell.angle_alpha   90.00
_cell.angle_beta   90.00
_cell.angle_gamma   90.00
#
_symmetry.space_group_name_H-M   'P 1'
#
loop_
_entity.id
_entity.type
_entity.pdbx_description
1 polymer ?
#
loop_
_entity_poly.entity_id
_entity_poly.type
_entity_poly.pdbx_seq_one_letter_code
_entity_poly.pdbx_strand_id
1 'polypeptide(L)'
;MPPAGRLGAVPASVGAPSLGEQAQANINGLNVAFLDGTYNHPIFTGSKQASSQSGSCPYYTKEDVEWLKAQLQALQGEVDVLLTCEWPRGITTGIEGPLPLPQNFRPDASGSDVVSELVDLARPRYHIAGGEVIHYTRPPFFHRDLGAGIRVTRFVGLAPQGHPSKAKALHALSLVPAANMEPEALSVVPEGCTPSPFELRKAKQDQEEMAPPAAIAGPRKPLRAVQAVVVKASPWRDAGSVWAPRRRTRSWWRALGRRCTWQWTRVLL
;
A
#
# COMPACT_ATOMS: atom_id res chain seq x y z
N MET A 1 -38.86 -27.10 -27.31
CA MET A 1 -38.70 -25.89 -26.48
C MET A 1 -38.92 -26.29 -25.02
N PRO A 2 -37.91 -26.25 -24.15
CA PRO A 2 -38.12 -26.48 -22.73
C PRO A 2 -38.51 -25.17 -22.02
N PRO A 3 -39.21 -25.24 -20.87
CA PRO A 3 -39.78 -24.07 -20.20
C PRO A 3 -38.73 -23.26 -19.43
N ALA A 4 -38.95 -21.95 -19.35
CA ALA A 4 -38.14 -21.00 -18.61
C ALA A 4 -38.15 -21.32 -17.09
N GLY A 5 -37.02 -21.78 -16.58
CA GLY A 5 -36.80 -21.96 -15.14
C GLY A 5 -36.65 -20.61 -14.45
N ARG A 6 -37.54 -20.33 -13.49
CA ARG A 6 -37.41 -19.20 -12.55
C ARG A 6 -36.08 -19.29 -11.81
N LEU A 7 -35.28 -18.23 -11.90
CA LEU A 7 -34.14 -18.00 -11.01
C LEU A 7 -34.67 -17.89 -9.58
N GLY A 8 -34.44 -18.94 -8.77
CA GLY A 8 -34.68 -18.89 -7.33
C GLY A 8 -33.76 -17.84 -6.72
N ALA A 9 -34.35 -16.89 -5.98
CA ALA A 9 -33.60 -15.94 -5.18
C ALA A 9 -32.75 -16.71 -4.15
N VAL A 10 -31.44 -16.48 -4.17
CA VAL A 10 -30.53 -16.98 -3.13
C VAL A 10 -30.94 -16.29 -1.82
N PRO A 11 -31.22 -17.05 -0.74
CA PRO A 11 -31.64 -16.47 0.52
C PRO A 11 -30.55 -15.54 1.07
N ALA A 12 -30.93 -14.29 1.32
CA ALA A 12 -30.11 -13.28 1.98
C ALA A 12 -29.96 -13.61 3.47
N SER A 13 -29.18 -14.65 3.81
CA SER A 13 -28.89 -14.95 5.22
C SER A 13 -27.63 -15.80 5.45
N VAL A 14 -26.61 -15.66 4.62
CA VAL A 14 -25.24 -16.04 5.04
C VAL A 14 -24.51 -14.72 5.23
N GLY A 15 -24.54 -14.20 6.46
CA GLY A 15 -23.66 -13.11 6.84
C GLY A 15 -22.23 -13.54 6.53
N ALA A 16 -21.49 -12.71 5.79
CA ALA A 16 -20.06 -12.91 5.61
C ALA A 16 -19.47 -13.12 7.01
N PRO A 17 -18.71 -14.22 7.25
CA PRO A 17 -18.08 -14.42 8.54
C PRO A 17 -17.32 -13.15 8.89
N SER A 18 -17.47 -12.65 10.12
CA SER A 18 -16.50 -11.69 10.65
C SER A 18 -15.17 -12.44 10.66
N LEU A 19 -14.33 -12.17 9.67
CA LEU A 19 -13.06 -12.83 9.36
C LEU A 19 -11.97 -12.50 10.41
N GLY A 20 -12.34 -12.58 11.69
CA GLY A 20 -11.40 -12.55 12.80
C GLY A 20 -10.58 -13.84 12.82
N GLU A 21 -9.27 -13.70 12.97
CA GLU A 21 -8.24 -14.74 13.10
C GLU A 21 -7.79 -15.53 11.86
N GLN A 22 -8.50 -15.53 10.73
CA GLN A 22 -8.03 -16.26 9.55
C GLN A 22 -7.68 -15.33 8.39
N ALA A 23 -6.43 -14.86 8.31
CA ALA A 23 -5.94 -13.98 7.23
C ALA A 23 -5.83 -14.65 5.83
N GLN A 24 -6.31 -15.90 5.72
CA GLN A 24 -6.42 -16.66 4.48
C GLN A 24 -7.68 -17.54 4.50
N ALA A 25 -8.38 -17.62 3.37
CA ALA A 25 -9.57 -18.43 3.19
C ALA A 25 -9.57 -19.10 1.80
N ASN A 26 -10.16 -20.29 1.70
CA ASN A 26 -10.52 -20.88 0.41
C ASN A 26 -12.01 -20.63 0.14
N ILE A 27 -12.33 -19.90 -0.93
CA ILE A 27 -13.70 -19.52 -1.29
C ILE A 27 -13.99 -20.05 -2.68
N ASN A 28 -14.88 -21.04 -2.79
CA ASN A 28 -15.20 -21.70 -4.07
C ASN A 28 -13.95 -22.20 -4.84
N GLY A 29 -12.96 -22.71 -4.11
CA GLY A 29 -11.69 -23.17 -4.67
C GLY A 29 -10.63 -22.08 -4.83
N LEU A 30 -10.99 -20.79 -4.74
CA LEU A 30 -10.04 -19.68 -4.83
C LEU A 30 -9.29 -19.52 -3.50
N ASN A 31 -7.97 -19.43 -3.58
CA ASN A 31 -7.13 -19.09 -2.44
C ASN A 31 -7.12 -17.56 -2.26
N VAL A 32 -7.82 -17.08 -1.25
CA VAL A 32 -7.95 -15.65 -0.93
C VAL A 32 -7.17 -15.35 0.34
N ALA A 33 -6.17 -14.49 0.24
CA ALA A 33 -5.45 -13.94 1.38
C ALA A 33 -5.91 -12.50 1.64
N PHE A 34 -5.88 -12.05 2.89
CA PHE A 34 -6.16 -10.66 3.20
C PHE A 34 -5.37 -10.14 4.39
N LEU A 35 -5.04 -8.85 4.36
CA LEU A 35 -4.48 -8.11 5.49
C LEU A 35 -5.41 -6.95 5.81
N ASP A 36 -6.11 -7.04 6.95
CA ASP A 36 -6.96 -5.98 7.45
C ASP A 36 -6.16 -4.91 8.21
N GLY A 37 -6.70 -3.70 8.29
CA GLY A 37 -6.08 -2.56 8.96
C GLY A 37 -5.02 -1.83 8.13
N THR A 38 -4.49 -0.74 8.70
CA THR A 38 -3.48 0.11 8.08
C THR A 38 -2.20 0.18 8.92
N TYR A 39 -1.09 0.60 8.32
CA TYR A 39 0.16 0.75 9.03
C TYR A 39 0.07 1.86 10.09
N ASN A 40 0.46 1.53 11.31
CA ASN A 40 0.68 2.51 12.36
C ASN A 40 1.97 2.18 13.10
N HIS A 41 3.01 2.99 12.90
CA HIS A 41 4.33 2.72 13.46
C HIS A 41 4.30 2.43 14.98
N PRO A 42 3.63 3.24 15.84
CA PRO A 42 3.60 2.92 17.26
C PRO A 42 3.01 1.55 17.60
N ILE A 43 1.98 1.11 16.90
CA ILE A 43 1.32 -0.18 17.13
C ILE A 43 2.16 -1.32 16.53
N PHE A 44 2.64 -1.12 15.30
CA PHE A 44 3.46 -2.10 14.60
C PHE A 44 4.78 -2.41 15.32
N THR A 45 5.40 -1.41 15.97
CA THR A 45 6.61 -1.61 16.78
C THR A 45 6.32 -1.98 18.23
N GLY A 46 5.07 -2.22 18.61
CA GLY A 46 4.69 -2.60 19.98
C GLY A 46 4.82 -1.49 21.03
N SER A 47 5.08 -0.24 20.62
CA SER A 47 5.19 0.91 21.54
C SER A 47 3.83 1.40 22.07
N LYS A 48 2.74 0.98 21.42
CA LYS A 48 1.36 1.18 21.86
C LYS A 48 0.55 -0.09 21.59
N GLN A 49 -0.37 -0.42 22.49
CA GLN A 49 -1.33 -1.49 22.26
C GLN A 49 -2.43 -1.02 21.30
N ALA A 50 -2.88 -1.92 20.43
CA ALA A 50 -4.04 -1.70 19.59
C ALA A 50 -5.30 -1.59 20.50
N SER A 51 -6.14 -0.57 20.28
CA SER A 51 -7.37 -0.41 21.06
C SER A 51 -8.46 -1.31 20.50
N SER A 52 -8.73 -2.44 21.14
CA SER A 52 -9.75 -3.43 20.74
C SER A 52 -11.17 -3.07 21.19
N GLN A 53 -11.54 -1.78 21.20
CA GLN A 53 -12.84 -1.34 21.75
C GLN A 53 -14.05 -1.60 20.83
N SER A 54 -13.88 -2.19 19.64
CA SER A 54 -15.02 -2.41 18.72
C SER A 54 -14.93 -3.62 17.78
N GLY A 55 -14.11 -4.64 18.08
CA GLY A 55 -14.03 -5.87 17.26
C GLY A 55 -13.43 -5.69 15.86
N SER A 56 -12.90 -4.51 15.56
CA SER A 56 -12.07 -4.20 14.40
C SER A 56 -10.76 -3.62 14.91
N CYS A 57 -9.64 -4.20 14.46
CA CYS A 57 -8.32 -3.62 14.62
C CYS A 57 -8.09 -2.71 13.41
N PRO A 58 -8.08 -1.36 13.58
CA PRO A 58 -7.84 -0.46 12.46
C PRO A 58 -6.39 -0.53 11.95
N TYR A 59 -5.50 -1.21 12.67
CA TYR A 59 -4.09 -1.33 12.34
C TYR A 59 -3.65 -2.78 12.53
N TYR A 60 -2.90 -3.31 11.58
CA TYR A 60 -2.24 -4.60 11.72
C TYR A 60 -0.97 -4.46 12.56
N THR A 61 -0.63 -5.52 13.30
CA THR A 61 0.62 -5.61 14.06
C THR A 61 1.70 -6.34 13.27
N LYS A 62 2.91 -6.39 13.84
CA LYS A 62 3.98 -7.23 13.29
C LYS A 62 3.61 -8.71 13.37
N GLU A 63 2.96 -9.15 14.45
CA GLU A 63 2.53 -10.54 14.61
C GLU A 63 1.52 -10.94 13.52
N ASP A 64 0.54 -10.08 13.20
CA ASP A 64 -0.44 -10.33 12.15
C ASP A 64 0.23 -10.57 10.78
N VAL A 65 1.23 -9.75 10.46
CA VAL A 65 1.97 -9.83 9.20
C VAL A 65 2.84 -11.08 9.14
N GLU A 66 3.61 -11.38 10.19
CA GLU A 66 4.45 -12.57 10.23
C GLU A 66 3.62 -13.85 10.21
N TRP A 67 2.46 -13.85 10.87
CA TRP A 67 1.51 -14.96 10.79
C TRP A 67 1.02 -15.16 9.35
N LEU A 68 0.59 -14.09 8.68
CA LEU A 68 0.14 -14.18 7.29
C LEU A 68 1.26 -14.63 6.36
N LYS A 69 2.49 -14.11 6.51
CA LYS A 69 3.66 -14.57 5.75
C LYS A 69 3.88 -16.07 5.92
N ALA A 70 3.80 -16.58 7.15
CA ALA A 70 3.94 -18.01 7.43
C ALA A 70 2.83 -18.85 6.76
N GLN A 71 1.58 -18.39 6.80
CA GLN A 71 0.47 -19.05 6.10
C GLN A 71 0.69 -19.09 4.58
N LEU A 72 1.09 -17.96 3.99
CA LEU A 72 1.38 -17.85 2.56
C LEU A 72 2.52 -18.77 2.12
N GLN A 73 3.55 -18.94 2.96
CA GLN A 73 4.65 -19.86 2.68
C GLN A 73 4.24 -21.33 2.82
N ALA A 74 3.30 -21.63 3.72
CA ALA A 74 2.77 -22.97 3.92
C ALA A 74 1.65 -23.34 2.91
N LEU A 75 1.12 -22.36 2.18
CA LEU A 75 0.04 -22.57 1.23
C LEU A 75 0.49 -23.52 0.10
N GLN A 76 -0.31 -24.55 -0.12
CA GLN A 76 -0.18 -25.42 -1.29
C GLN A 76 -0.90 -24.76 -2.47
N GLY A 77 -0.14 -24.32 -3.47
CA GLY A 77 -0.63 -23.65 -4.66
C GLY A 77 -0.46 -22.14 -4.63
N GLU A 78 -1.16 -21.44 -5.52
CA GLU A 78 -1.02 -19.98 -5.69
C GLU A 78 -2.07 -19.21 -4.91
N VAL A 79 -1.77 -17.93 -4.65
CA VAL A 79 -2.74 -16.96 -4.15
C VAL A 79 -3.52 -16.39 -5.33
N ASP A 80 -4.82 -16.70 -5.42
CA ASP A 80 -5.69 -16.16 -6.46
C ASP A 80 -5.95 -14.67 -6.24
N VAL A 81 -6.27 -14.30 -5.00
CA VAL A 81 -6.63 -12.92 -4.66
C VAL A 81 -5.98 -12.53 -3.33
N LEU A 82 -5.24 -11.42 -3.33
CA LEU A 82 -4.81 -10.74 -2.12
C LEU A 82 -5.67 -9.49 -1.92
N LEU A 83 -6.21 -9.32 -0.71
CA LEU A 83 -7.01 -8.16 -0.33
C LEU A 83 -6.29 -7.35 0.75
N THR A 84 -6.14 -6.04 0.55
CA THR A 84 -5.52 -5.18 1.56
C THR A 84 -6.29 -3.87 1.75
N CYS A 85 -6.18 -3.30 2.95
CA CYS A 85 -6.76 -1.98 3.22
C CYS A 85 -5.88 -0.82 2.74
N GLU A 86 -4.57 -1.02 2.56
CA GLU A 86 -3.65 -0.02 2.01
C GLU A 86 -3.12 -0.47 0.65
N TRP A 87 -2.75 0.50 -0.17
CA TRP A 87 -1.99 0.23 -1.39
C TRP A 87 -0.57 -0.20 -1.04
N PRO A 88 0.07 -1.04 -1.86
CA PRO A 88 1.49 -1.32 -1.70
C PRO A 88 2.28 -0.08 -2.08
N ARG A 89 3.28 0.29 -1.26
CA ARG A 89 4.17 1.43 -1.56
C ARG A 89 4.87 1.20 -2.89
N GLY A 90 4.82 2.21 -3.76
CA GLY A 90 5.50 2.18 -5.04
C GLY A 90 4.78 1.42 -6.14
N ILE A 91 3.48 1.13 -5.99
CA ILE A 91 2.69 0.43 -7.02
C ILE A 91 2.76 1.09 -8.41
N THR A 92 3.04 2.39 -8.49
CA THR A 92 3.19 3.12 -9.76
C THR A 92 4.61 3.13 -10.32
N THR A 93 5.58 2.54 -9.62
CA THR A 93 6.97 2.44 -10.09
C THR A 93 7.03 1.63 -11.39
N GLY A 94 7.85 2.10 -12.33
CA GLY A 94 8.04 1.47 -13.64
C GLY A 94 6.94 1.75 -14.66
N ILE A 95 5.96 2.61 -14.35
CA ILE A 95 4.97 3.07 -15.32
C ILE A 95 5.52 4.29 -16.05
N GLU A 96 5.55 4.22 -17.38
CA GLU A 96 5.94 5.34 -18.25
C GLU A 96 4.74 6.23 -18.58
N GLY A 97 5.01 7.54 -18.71
CA GLY A 97 3.99 8.52 -19.09
C GLY A 97 3.12 9.03 -17.94
N PRO A 98 2.05 9.79 -18.25
CA PRO A 98 1.19 10.40 -17.26
C PRO A 98 0.36 9.34 -16.52
N LEU A 99 0.45 9.33 -15.19
CA LEU A 99 -0.38 8.46 -14.35
C LEU A 99 -1.82 8.99 -14.32
N PRO A 100 -2.84 8.13 -14.48
CA PRO A 100 -4.25 8.51 -14.38
C PRO A 100 -4.68 8.67 -12.92
N LEU A 101 -3.92 9.44 -12.15
CA LEU A 101 -4.13 9.70 -10.73
C LEU A 101 -4.46 11.19 -10.50
N PRO A 102 -5.21 11.54 -9.45
CA PRO A 102 -5.51 12.93 -9.13
C PRO A 102 -4.23 13.75 -8.95
N GLN A 103 -4.23 15.01 -9.39
CA GLN A 103 -3.03 15.87 -9.38
C GLN A 103 -2.44 16.11 -7.97
N ASN A 104 -3.28 16.06 -6.94
CA ASN A 104 -2.91 16.21 -5.54
C ASN A 104 -2.45 14.90 -4.89
N PHE A 105 -2.62 13.77 -5.56
CA PHE A 105 -2.15 12.48 -5.07
C PHE A 105 -0.63 12.39 -5.23
N ARG A 106 0.05 11.85 -4.22
CA ARG A 106 1.50 11.68 -4.19
C ARG A 106 1.82 10.19 -4.12
N PRO A 107 1.98 9.50 -5.27
CA PRO A 107 2.21 8.05 -5.30
C PRO A 107 3.43 7.62 -4.52
N ASP A 108 4.50 8.43 -4.50
CA ASP A 108 5.74 8.11 -3.80
C ASP A 108 5.60 8.14 -2.27
N ALA A 109 4.68 8.95 -1.76
CA ALA A 109 4.42 9.11 -0.33
C ALA A 109 3.29 8.20 0.18
N SER A 110 2.50 7.62 -0.72
CA SER A 110 1.34 6.77 -0.43
C SER A 110 1.73 5.29 -0.35
N GLY A 111 0.84 4.51 0.27
CA GLY A 111 0.96 3.07 0.43
C GLY A 111 1.90 2.64 1.56
N SER A 112 2.00 1.33 1.73
CA SER A 112 2.71 0.66 2.81
C SER A 112 3.80 -0.27 2.28
N ASP A 113 5.02 -0.15 2.82
CA ASP A 113 6.15 -1.03 2.49
C ASP A 113 5.88 -2.47 2.94
N VAL A 114 5.15 -2.64 4.05
CA VAL A 114 4.74 -3.95 4.56
C VAL A 114 3.85 -4.66 3.53
N VAL A 115 2.93 -3.92 2.92
CA VAL A 115 2.06 -4.46 1.87
C VAL A 115 2.85 -4.77 0.60
N SER A 116 3.84 -3.96 0.23
CA SER A 116 4.73 -4.25 -0.90
C SER A 116 5.49 -5.56 -0.71
N GLU A 117 6.10 -5.76 0.46
CA GLU A 117 6.79 -7.01 0.80
C GLU A 117 5.83 -8.21 0.77
N LEU A 118 4.61 -8.03 1.27
CA LEU A 118 3.59 -9.07 1.24
C LEU A 118 3.20 -9.47 -0.18
N VAL A 119 3.08 -8.51 -1.11
CA VAL A 119 2.74 -8.78 -2.52
C VAL A 119 3.90 -9.50 -3.23
N ASP A 120 5.14 -9.09 -2.97
CA ASP A 120 6.34 -9.78 -3.51
C ASP A 120 6.46 -11.22 -3.00
N LEU A 121 6.08 -11.47 -1.74
CA LEU A 121 6.06 -12.81 -1.16
C LEU A 121 4.93 -13.67 -1.73
N ALA A 122 3.70 -13.13 -1.71
CA ALA A 122 2.49 -13.85 -2.09
C ALA A 122 2.36 -14.10 -3.60
N ARG A 123 2.95 -13.21 -4.42
CA ARG A 123 2.83 -13.18 -5.89
C ARG A 123 1.40 -13.44 -6.39
N PRO A 124 0.39 -12.71 -5.88
CA PRO A 124 -1.01 -13.04 -6.11
C PRO A 124 -1.41 -12.77 -7.55
N ARG A 125 -2.36 -13.53 -8.09
CA ARG A 125 -2.88 -13.26 -9.45
C ARG A 125 -3.60 -11.91 -9.52
N TYR A 126 -4.37 -11.60 -8.47
CA TYR A 126 -5.04 -10.31 -8.29
C TYR A 126 -4.71 -9.71 -6.94
N HIS A 127 -4.41 -8.41 -6.91
CA HIS A 127 -4.29 -7.64 -5.68
C HIS A 127 -5.32 -6.51 -5.71
N ILE A 128 -6.28 -6.58 -4.79
CA ILE A 128 -7.31 -5.55 -4.63
C ILE A 128 -7.03 -4.79 -3.35
N ALA A 129 -6.90 -3.47 -3.46
CA ALA A 129 -6.65 -2.62 -2.31
C ALA A 129 -7.69 -1.52 -2.15
N GLY A 130 -8.18 -1.37 -0.92
CA GLY A 130 -8.85 -0.16 -0.45
C GLY A 130 -7.83 0.90 -0.03
N GLY A 131 -8.28 2.04 0.51
CA GLY A 131 -7.43 2.93 1.30
C GLY A 131 -7.25 4.35 0.74
N GLU A 132 -6.86 4.49 -0.52
CA GLU A 132 -6.47 5.80 -1.08
C GLU A 132 -7.64 6.65 -1.60
N VAL A 133 -8.88 6.18 -1.42
CA VAL A 133 -10.11 6.87 -1.88
C VAL A 133 -10.13 7.12 -3.41
N ILE A 134 -9.26 6.43 -4.14
CA ILE A 134 -9.01 6.62 -5.57
C ILE A 134 -9.20 5.28 -6.28
N HIS A 135 -9.80 5.32 -7.46
CA HIS A 135 -9.79 4.16 -8.35
C HIS A 135 -8.54 4.20 -9.24
N TYR A 136 -7.76 3.12 -9.23
CA TYR A 136 -6.59 2.98 -10.09
C TYR A 136 -6.44 1.54 -10.56
N THR A 137 -6.23 1.35 -11.85
CA THR A 137 -5.90 0.06 -12.43
C THR A 137 -4.51 0.18 -13.03
N ARG A 138 -3.58 -0.60 -12.50
CA ARG A 138 -2.22 -0.66 -13.02
C ARG A 138 -2.18 -1.64 -14.20
N PRO A 139 -1.37 -1.40 -15.25
CA PRO A 139 -0.92 -2.49 -16.11
C PRO A 139 -0.40 -3.68 -15.28
N PRO A 140 -0.56 -4.93 -15.76
CA PRO A 140 -0.03 -6.08 -15.04
C PRO A 140 1.47 -5.97 -14.82
N PHE A 141 1.97 -6.61 -13.77
CA PHE A 141 3.40 -6.82 -13.62
C PHE A 141 3.73 -8.28 -13.37
N PHE A 142 4.89 -8.69 -13.83
CA PHE A 142 5.42 -10.01 -13.56
C PHE A 142 6.41 -9.99 -12.40
N HIS A 143 6.39 -11.05 -11.62
CA HIS A 143 7.37 -11.36 -10.59
C HIS A 143 8.47 -12.23 -11.16
N ARG A 144 9.67 -12.15 -10.59
CA ARG A 144 10.74 -13.10 -10.92
C ARG A 144 10.31 -14.55 -10.69
N ASP A 145 10.86 -15.44 -11.52
CA ASP A 145 10.70 -16.87 -11.31
C ASP A 145 11.45 -17.30 -10.05
N LEU A 146 10.76 -18.04 -9.18
CA LEU A 146 11.31 -18.62 -7.95
C LEU A 146 11.36 -20.15 -8.02
N GLY A 147 11.41 -20.72 -9.23
CA GLY A 147 11.49 -22.16 -9.49
C GLY A 147 10.16 -22.81 -9.87
N ALA A 148 9.09 -22.04 -10.00
CA ALA A 148 7.76 -22.54 -10.34
C ALA A 148 7.14 -21.81 -11.53
N GLY A 149 7.92 -21.00 -12.25
CA GLY A 149 7.50 -20.15 -13.35
C GLY A 149 7.32 -18.68 -12.97
N ILE A 150 7.25 -17.83 -13.98
CA ILE A 150 6.88 -16.42 -13.84
C ILE A 150 5.44 -16.34 -13.33
N ARG A 151 5.13 -15.37 -12.46
CA ARG A 151 3.75 -15.07 -12.04
C ARG A 151 3.41 -13.63 -12.37
N VAL A 152 2.15 -13.36 -12.66
CA VAL A 152 1.66 -12.04 -13.02
C VAL A 152 0.61 -11.58 -12.03
N THR A 153 0.78 -10.37 -11.50
CA THR A 153 -0.19 -9.71 -10.63
C THR A 153 -0.93 -8.60 -11.36
N ARG A 154 -2.25 -8.55 -11.15
CA ARG A 154 -3.13 -7.47 -11.59
C ARG A 154 -3.59 -6.66 -10.40
N PHE A 155 -3.15 -5.41 -10.32
CA PHE A 155 -3.50 -4.52 -9.22
C PHE A 155 -4.72 -3.64 -9.54
N VAL A 156 -5.67 -3.59 -8.61
CA VAL A 156 -6.84 -2.72 -8.66
C VAL A 156 -7.01 -2.01 -7.31
N GLY A 157 -6.82 -0.69 -7.31
CA GLY A 157 -7.21 0.19 -6.22
C GLY A 157 -8.67 0.63 -6.37
N LEU A 158 -9.48 0.48 -5.32
CA LEU A 158 -10.90 0.84 -5.32
C LEU A 158 -11.17 2.16 -4.58
N ALA A 159 -12.13 2.94 -5.10
CA ALA A 159 -12.67 4.11 -4.41
C ALA A 159 -13.84 3.72 -3.48
N PRO A 160 -14.17 4.51 -2.44
CA PRO A 160 -15.30 4.25 -1.57
C PRO A 160 -16.63 4.37 -2.31
N GLN A 161 -17.61 3.61 -1.84
CA GLN A 161 -18.99 3.73 -2.31
C GLN A 161 -19.52 5.14 -2.02
N GLY A 162 -20.22 5.73 -3.00
CA GLY A 162 -20.71 7.10 -2.88
C GLY A 162 -19.62 8.16 -3.04
N HIS A 163 -18.47 7.81 -3.62
CA HIS A 163 -17.43 8.79 -3.97
C HIS A 163 -18.05 9.95 -4.79
N PRO A 164 -17.74 11.23 -4.46
CA PRO A 164 -18.37 12.38 -5.12
C PRO A 164 -18.24 12.40 -6.65
N SER A 165 -17.13 11.88 -7.17
CA SER A 165 -16.90 11.75 -8.62
C SER A 165 -17.44 10.44 -9.24
N LYS A 166 -18.21 9.64 -8.49
CA LYS A 166 -18.68 8.30 -8.89
C LYS A 166 -17.55 7.37 -9.38
N ALA A 167 -16.38 7.51 -8.77
CA ALA A 167 -15.25 6.62 -9.03
C ALA A 167 -15.63 5.15 -8.74
N LYS A 168 -15.02 4.21 -9.46
CA LYS A 168 -15.40 2.80 -9.38
C LYS A 168 -15.13 2.25 -7.97
N ALA A 169 -16.21 1.85 -7.30
CA ALA A 169 -16.21 1.24 -5.98
C ALA A 169 -16.41 -0.28 -6.01
N LEU A 170 -16.61 -0.86 -7.19
CA LEU A 170 -16.83 -2.29 -7.41
C LEU A 170 -16.02 -2.74 -8.63
N HIS A 171 -15.36 -3.89 -8.49
CA HIS A 171 -14.68 -4.58 -9.57
C HIS A 171 -15.10 -6.06 -9.53
N ALA A 172 -15.62 -6.57 -10.64
CA ALA A 172 -16.07 -7.95 -10.76
C ALA A 172 -15.00 -8.77 -11.48
N LEU A 173 -14.68 -9.93 -10.93
CA LEU A 173 -13.67 -10.84 -11.47
C LEU A 173 -14.33 -12.20 -11.73
N SER A 174 -14.18 -12.71 -12.96
CA SER A 174 -14.55 -14.08 -13.29
C SER A 174 -13.29 -14.93 -13.30
N LEU A 175 -12.97 -15.56 -12.16
CA LEU A 175 -11.74 -16.32 -11.98
C LEU A 175 -11.97 -17.81 -12.07
N VAL A 176 -11.13 -18.50 -12.82
CA VAL A 176 -10.89 -19.93 -12.65
C VAL A 176 -9.86 -20.08 -11.52
N PRO A 177 -10.12 -20.87 -10.47
CA PRO A 177 -9.15 -21.08 -9.40
C PRO A 177 -7.80 -21.56 -9.90
N ALA A 178 -6.70 -21.06 -9.33
CA ALA A 178 -5.36 -21.46 -9.75
C ALA A 178 -5.12 -22.97 -9.62
N ALA A 179 -5.73 -23.62 -8.63
CA ALA A 179 -5.70 -25.07 -8.47
C ALA A 179 -6.30 -25.86 -9.66
N ASN A 180 -7.16 -25.21 -10.45
CA ASN A 180 -7.80 -25.80 -11.64
C ASN A 180 -7.17 -25.30 -12.96
N MET A 181 -6.03 -24.62 -12.89
CA MET A 181 -5.32 -24.11 -14.06
C MET A 181 -4.02 -24.88 -14.26
N GLU A 182 -3.64 -25.05 -15.53
CA GLU A 182 -2.33 -25.60 -15.86
C GLU A 182 -1.20 -24.64 -15.42
N PRO A 183 -0.07 -25.15 -14.92
CA PRO A 183 1.06 -24.31 -14.48
C PRO A 183 1.54 -23.34 -15.56
N GLU A 184 1.54 -23.77 -16.82
CA GLU A 184 1.93 -22.95 -17.97
C GLU A 184 0.98 -21.77 -18.18
N ALA A 185 -0.32 -21.98 -17.95
CA ALA A 185 -1.34 -20.93 -18.04
C ALA A 185 -1.17 -19.87 -16.94
N LEU A 186 -0.65 -20.27 -15.77
CA LEU A 186 -0.33 -19.34 -14.67
C LEU A 186 0.92 -18.49 -14.97
N SER A 187 1.80 -18.96 -15.87
CA SER A 187 3.02 -18.26 -16.27
C SER A 187 2.92 -17.42 -17.54
N VAL A 188 1.74 -17.35 -18.16
CA VAL A 188 1.52 -16.49 -19.32
C VAL A 188 1.67 -15.02 -18.94
N VAL A 189 2.64 -14.35 -19.57
CA VAL A 189 2.85 -12.91 -19.46
C VAL A 189 2.00 -12.20 -20.52
N PRO A 190 0.98 -11.42 -20.13
CA PRO A 190 0.13 -10.70 -21.08
C PRO A 190 0.90 -9.55 -21.73
N GLU A 191 0.38 -9.05 -22.86
CA GLU A 191 0.89 -7.83 -23.48
C GLU A 191 0.78 -6.61 -22.53
N GLY A 192 1.76 -5.72 -22.58
CA GLY A 192 1.83 -4.54 -21.72
C GLY A 192 2.16 -4.84 -20.26
N CYS A 193 2.61 -6.07 -19.95
CA CYS A 193 3.12 -6.41 -18.62
C CYS A 193 4.46 -5.74 -18.36
N THR A 194 4.62 -5.17 -17.16
CA THR A 194 5.87 -4.53 -16.73
C THR A 194 6.63 -5.44 -15.76
N PRO A 195 7.92 -5.17 -15.48
CA PRO A 195 8.59 -5.75 -14.32
C PRO A 195 7.88 -5.39 -13.01
N SER A 196 8.15 -6.15 -11.94
CA SER A 196 7.59 -5.87 -10.62
C SER A 196 7.97 -4.44 -10.15
N PRO A 197 6.99 -3.61 -9.75
CA PRO A 197 7.27 -2.26 -9.26
C PRO A 197 8.14 -2.26 -8.00
N PHE A 198 8.09 -3.34 -7.23
CA PHE A 198 8.78 -3.48 -5.96
C PHE A 198 10.24 -3.92 -6.17
N GLU A 199 10.49 -4.84 -7.10
CA GLU A 199 11.84 -5.21 -7.52
C GLU A 199 12.58 -4.01 -8.12
N LEU A 200 11.91 -3.23 -8.98
CA LEU A 200 12.48 -2.00 -9.57
C LEU A 200 12.83 -0.97 -8.48
N ARG A 201 11.96 -0.80 -7.48
CA ARG A 201 12.20 0.10 -6.35
C ARG A 201 13.40 -0.36 -5.52
N LYS A 202 13.48 -1.66 -5.22
CA LYS A 202 14.59 -2.24 -4.46
C LYS A 202 15.91 -2.09 -5.19
N ALA A 203 15.96 -2.40 -6.49
CA ALA A 203 17.16 -2.23 -7.31
C ALA A 203 17.64 -0.77 -7.33
N LYS A 204 16.71 0.19 -7.36
CA LYS A 204 17.05 1.62 -7.27
C LYS A 204 17.64 1.99 -5.90
N GLN A 205 17.07 1.48 -4.81
CA GLN A 205 17.58 1.71 -3.46
C GLN A 205 18.99 1.13 -3.27
N ASP A 206 19.21 -0.10 -3.74
CA ASP A 206 20.52 -0.77 -3.67
C ASP A 206 21.59 0.02 -4.47
N GLN A 207 21.23 0.57 -5.62
CA GLN A 207 22.12 1.43 -6.42
C GLN A 207 22.45 2.76 -5.73
N GLU A 208 21.47 3.38 -5.06
CA GLU A 208 21.67 4.62 -4.30
C GLU A 208 22.53 4.40 -3.05
N GLU A 209 22.42 3.25 -2.39
CA GLU A 209 23.24 2.88 -1.23
C GLU A 209 24.69 2.55 -1.63
N MET A 210 24.88 1.88 -2.78
CA MET A 210 26.22 1.59 -3.33
C MET A 210 26.90 2.80 -3.99
N ALA A 211 26.16 3.88 -4.25
CA ALA A 211 26.74 5.10 -4.78
C ALA A 211 27.66 5.74 -3.72
N PRO A 212 28.91 6.11 -4.06
CA PRO A 212 29.76 6.83 -3.13
C PRO A 212 29.03 8.12 -2.70
N PRO A 213 29.11 8.52 -1.41
CA PRO A 213 28.44 9.73 -0.95
C PRO A 213 28.89 10.88 -1.84
N ALA A 214 27.97 11.42 -2.63
CA ALA A 214 28.26 12.51 -3.55
C ALA A 214 29.01 13.57 -2.76
N ALA A 215 30.28 13.80 -3.13
CA ALA A 215 31.10 14.80 -2.49
C ALA A 215 30.30 16.08 -2.41
N ILE A 216 30.16 16.63 -1.20
CA ILE A 216 29.62 17.96 -0.97
C ILE A 216 30.62 18.96 -1.58
N ALA A 217 30.69 19.00 -2.90
CA ALA A 217 31.33 20.04 -3.68
C ALA A 217 30.30 21.16 -3.86
N GLY A 218 29.91 21.77 -2.74
CA GLY A 218 29.34 23.11 -2.81
C GLY A 218 30.39 24.01 -3.47
N PRO A 219 29.99 24.96 -4.34
CA PRO A 219 30.93 25.92 -4.91
C PRO A 219 31.58 26.68 -3.76
N ARG A 220 32.86 26.37 -3.48
CA ARG A 220 33.68 27.17 -2.57
C ARG A 220 33.83 28.54 -3.22
N LYS A 221 33.04 29.52 -2.78
CA LYS A 221 33.31 30.93 -3.07
C LYS A 221 34.74 31.21 -2.60
N PRO A 222 35.63 31.77 -3.44
CA PRO A 222 36.97 32.12 -2.99
C PRO A 222 36.85 33.13 -1.86
N LEU A 223 37.48 32.84 -0.73
CA LEU A 223 37.64 33.79 0.37
C LEU A 223 38.37 35.02 -0.18
N ARG A 224 37.67 36.16 -0.26
CA ARG A 224 38.33 37.45 -0.41
C ARG A 224 39.22 37.65 0.82
N ALA A 225 40.50 37.88 0.59
CA ALA A 225 41.43 38.32 1.62
C ALA A 225 40.90 39.62 2.24
N VAL A 226 40.44 39.54 3.49
CA VAL A 226 40.09 40.71 4.28
C VAL A 226 41.40 41.20 4.89
N GLN A 227 41.89 42.36 4.42
CA GLN A 227 42.98 43.06 5.06
C GLN A 227 42.61 43.34 6.53
N ALA A 228 43.52 43.01 7.43
CA ALA A 228 43.39 43.33 8.85
C ALA A 228 43.44 44.85 9.03
N VAL A 229 42.27 45.47 9.21
CA VAL A 229 42.17 46.82 9.76
C VAL A 229 42.17 46.66 11.27
N VAL A 230 43.29 47.03 11.89
CA VAL A 230 43.40 47.22 13.34
C VAL A 230 42.51 48.40 13.72
N VAL A 231 41.33 48.11 14.29
CA VAL A 231 40.49 49.12 14.94
C VAL A 231 40.71 49.03 16.44
N LYS A 232 41.31 50.08 17.00
CA LYS A 232 41.51 50.30 18.43
C LYS A 232 40.17 50.26 19.17
N ALA A 233 40.18 49.61 20.32
CA ALA A 233 39.05 49.56 21.25
C ALA A 233 38.66 50.96 21.75
N SER A 234 37.36 51.17 21.93
CA SER A 234 36.79 52.24 22.75
C SER A 234 35.55 51.71 23.49
N PRO A 235 35.23 52.28 24.66
CA PRO A 235 34.60 51.52 25.73
C PRO A 235 33.08 51.46 25.66
N TRP A 236 32.60 50.41 26.33
CA TRP A 236 31.25 50.08 26.76
C TRP A 236 30.27 51.26 26.95
N ARG A 237 29.07 51.11 26.37
CA ARG A 237 27.84 51.71 26.90
C ARG A 237 26.72 50.68 26.88
N ASP A 238 26.10 50.51 28.04
CA ASP A 238 24.88 49.76 28.27
C ASP A 238 23.70 50.33 27.48
N ALA A 239 22.91 49.44 26.88
CA ALA A 239 21.50 49.69 26.59
C ALA A 239 20.78 48.34 26.54
N GLY A 240 20.00 48.06 27.58
CA GLY A 240 19.19 46.86 27.69
C GLY A 240 17.96 46.86 26.78
N SER A 241 17.37 45.67 26.65
CA SER A 241 15.93 45.33 26.53
C SER A 241 15.88 43.90 25.96
N VAL A 242 15.55 42.91 26.79
CA VAL A 242 14.22 42.28 26.88
C VAL A 242 13.67 41.95 25.49
N TRP A 243 13.43 40.66 25.21
CA TRP A 243 12.19 40.13 24.61
C TRP A 243 12.24 38.59 24.62
N ALA A 244 11.21 38.00 25.23
CA ALA A 244 10.96 36.56 25.28
C ALA A 244 10.02 36.12 24.14
N PRO A 245 10.03 34.86 23.68
CA PRO A 245 8.91 34.32 22.92
C PRO A 245 8.01 33.44 23.80
N ARG A 246 6.76 33.89 23.93
CA ARG A 246 5.63 33.13 24.48
C ARG A 246 5.23 31.96 23.58
N ARG A 247 4.78 30.89 24.22
CA ARG A 247 4.11 29.72 23.62
C ARG A 247 2.61 29.98 23.36
N ARG A 248 2.06 29.13 22.48
CA ARG A 248 0.64 28.78 22.20
C ARG A 248 -0.12 29.77 21.31
N THR A 249 -0.88 29.32 20.30
CA THR A 249 -2.04 28.39 20.33
C THR A 249 -2.24 27.73 18.95
N ARG A 250 -2.56 26.42 18.81
CA ARG A 250 -3.91 25.79 18.64
C ARG A 250 -4.87 26.68 17.84
N SER A 251 -5.56 26.25 16.78
CA SER A 251 -6.14 24.96 16.40
C SER A 251 -6.73 25.13 14.99
N TRP A 252 -6.86 24.08 14.18
CA TRP A 252 -7.94 23.91 13.19
C TRP A 252 -7.75 22.53 12.55
N TRP A 253 -8.25 21.46 13.18
CA TRP A 253 -8.53 20.15 12.57
C TRP A 253 -9.39 19.36 13.58
N ARG A 254 -10.70 19.55 13.53
CA ARG A 254 -11.71 18.66 14.10
C ARG A 254 -12.94 18.69 13.20
N ALA A 255 -12.91 17.89 12.14
CA ALA A 255 -14.09 17.36 11.47
C ALA A 255 -13.63 16.46 10.34
N LEU A 256 -13.42 15.16 10.63
CA LEU A 256 -13.51 14.03 9.69
C LEU A 256 -13.25 12.73 10.46
N GLY A 257 -13.99 12.57 11.57
CA GLY A 257 -14.12 11.28 12.24
C GLY A 257 -15.36 10.57 11.72
N ARG A 258 -15.24 9.85 10.60
CA ARG A 258 -16.25 8.86 10.17
C ARG A 258 -15.56 7.63 9.57
N ARG A 259 -15.30 6.68 10.46
CA ARG A 259 -15.42 5.22 10.31
C ARG A 259 -15.20 4.67 8.89
N CYS A 260 -13.99 4.20 8.61
CA CYS A 260 -13.74 3.20 7.57
C CYS A 260 -14.11 1.82 8.12
N THR A 261 -15.40 1.50 8.19
CA THR A 261 -15.85 0.11 8.28
C THR A 261 -16.03 -0.39 6.85
N TRP A 262 -14.96 -0.92 6.25
CA TRP A 262 -15.06 -1.64 4.99
C TRP A 262 -15.64 -3.01 5.30
N GLN A 263 -16.96 -3.11 5.23
CA GLN A 263 -17.63 -4.39 5.15
C GLN A 263 -17.26 -4.99 3.80
N TRP A 264 -16.41 -6.02 3.79
CA TRP A 264 -16.00 -6.82 2.61
C TRP A 264 -17.16 -7.59 1.95
N THR A 265 -18.41 -7.13 2.11
CA THR A 265 -19.62 -7.87 1.76
C THR A 265 -19.89 -7.95 0.26
N ARG A 266 -19.08 -7.31 -0.62
CA ARG A 266 -19.31 -7.32 -2.08
C ARG A 266 -18.03 -7.28 -2.91
N VAL A 267 -17.20 -8.30 -2.79
CA VAL A 267 -16.51 -8.81 -3.99
C VAL A 267 -17.40 -9.94 -4.49
N LEU A 268 -18.13 -9.70 -5.59
CA LEU A 268 -18.85 -10.78 -6.29
C LEU A 268 -17.79 -11.53 -7.10
N LEU A 269 -17.30 -12.63 -6.52
CA LEU A 269 -16.61 -13.73 -7.23
C LEU A 269 -17.68 -14.67 -7.82
#